data_AF-A0A7C6F9B0-F1
#
_entry.id   AF-A0A7C6F9B0-F1
#
_cell.length_a   1.000
_cell.length_b   1.000
_cell.length_c   1.000
_cell.angle_alpha   90.00
_cell.angle_beta   90.00
_cell.angle_gamma   90.00
#
_symmetry.space_group_name_H-M   'P 1'
#
loop_
_entity.id
_entity.type
_entity.pdbx_description
1 polymer ?
#
loop_
_entity_poly.entity_id
_entity_poly.type
_entity_poly.pdbx_seq_one_letter_code
_entity_poly.pdbx_strand_id
1 'polypeptide(L)'
;VSMVVLFGTISMFLYPVLYTTIIEHATGFLHMDPRTFGIYVGGTIHEVAQVVAVPASVPGSPTEMANSAVIVKMTRVIMIAPMLIVLGLYLAWEAKQAGGTRDEKMKLVIPWFAVYFIMVAGFNSLHLIPQNIVDVINEIDTFLLTMAMTALGMGTIFAKFKGLGLAPVYTALGMFVWLVVGGFIVTKVVCGLI
;
A
#
# COMPACT_ATOMS: atom_id res chain seq x y z
N VAL A 1 12.94 4.08 4.87
CA VAL A 1 11.79 3.76 5.76
C VAL A 1 11.23 5.01 6.43
N SER A 2 12.01 5.78 7.20
CA SER A 2 11.48 6.96 7.94
C SER A 2 10.75 8.01 7.07
N MET A 3 11.29 8.35 5.89
CA MET A 3 10.60 9.28 4.96
C MET A 3 9.31 8.68 4.39
N VAL A 4 9.32 7.37 4.08
CA VAL A 4 8.14 6.65 3.58
C VAL A 4 7.02 6.68 4.61
N VAL A 5 7.37 6.40 5.88
CA VAL A 5 6.45 6.52 7.01
C VAL A 5 5.93 7.94 7.15
N LEU A 6 6.81 8.95 7.16
CA LEU A 6 6.42 10.35 7.33
C LEU A 6 5.42 10.81 6.27
N PHE A 7 5.75 10.63 4.98
CA PHE A 7 4.88 11.02 3.88
C PHE A 7 3.61 10.16 3.82
N GLY A 8 3.70 8.89 4.20
CA GLY A 8 2.54 8.04 4.35
C GLY A 8 1.59 8.48 5.47
N THR A 9 2.12 8.97 6.60
CA THR A 9 1.32 9.57 7.67
C THR A 9 0.67 10.87 7.19
N ILE A 10 1.39 11.69 6.41
CA ILE A 10 0.80 12.86 5.74
C ILE A 10 -0.35 12.43 4.81
N SER A 11 -0.16 11.38 4.00
CA SER A 11 -1.21 10.82 3.15
C SER A 11 -2.44 10.40 3.94
N MET A 12 -2.27 9.85 5.14
CA MET A 12 -3.38 9.38 5.97
C MET A 12 -4.39 10.48 6.28
N PHE A 13 -3.93 11.73 6.45
CA PHE A 13 -4.81 12.88 6.64
C PHE A 13 -5.16 13.57 5.32
N LEU A 14 -4.20 13.67 4.40
CA LEU A 14 -4.38 14.38 3.14
C LEU A 14 -5.44 13.71 2.26
N TYR A 15 -5.42 12.39 2.12
CA TYR A 15 -6.29 11.68 1.18
C TYR A 15 -7.78 11.76 1.56
N PRO A 16 -8.20 11.51 2.82
CA PRO A 16 -9.59 11.69 3.23
C PRO A 16 -10.08 13.13 3.05
N VAL A 17 -9.24 14.12 3.36
CA VAL A 17 -9.57 15.54 3.17
C VAL A 17 -9.75 15.85 1.68
N LEU A 18 -8.81 15.42 0.84
CA LEU A 18 -8.93 15.61 -0.62
C LEU A 18 -10.19 14.94 -1.18
N TYR A 19 -10.52 13.74 -0.68
CA TYR A 19 -11.70 13.02 -1.14
C TYR A 19 -12.99 13.77 -0.82
N THR A 20 -13.21 14.03 0.47
CA THR A 20 -14.44 14.64 0.98
C THR A 20 -14.65 16.08 0.51
N THR A 21 -13.57 16.87 0.39
CA THR A 21 -13.69 18.30 0.04
C THR A 21 -13.69 18.58 -1.45
N ILE A 22 -12.94 17.81 -2.24
CA ILE A 22 -12.70 18.11 -3.65
C ILE A 22 -13.23 16.98 -4.54
N ILE A 23 -12.73 15.75 -4.37
CA ILE A 23 -12.94 14.66 -5.35
C ILE A 23 -14.39 14.19 -5.38
N GLU A 24 -15.04 14.04 -4.22
CA GLU A 24 -16.42 13.58 -4.11
C GLU A 24 -17.40 14.58 -4.74
N HIS A 25 -17.18 15.88 -4.50
CA HIS A 25 -18.03 16.96 -5.00
C HIS A 25 -17.67 17.44 -6.40
N ALA A 26 -16.47 17.10 -6.90
CA ALA A 26 -16.05 17.47 -8.25
C ALA A 26 -16.89 16.74 -9.31
N THR A 27 -16.98 17.36 -10.48
CA THR A 27 -17.56 16.75 -11.68
C THR A 27 -16.51 16.59 -12.77
N GLY A 28 -16.70 15.61 -13.66
CA GLY A 28 -15.78 15.34 -14.77
C GLY A 28 -14.51 14.59 -14.36
N PHE A 29 -13.35 15.02 -14.87
CA PHE A 29 -12.08 14.30 -14.72
C PHE A 29 -11.61 14.21 -13.25
N LEU A 30 -12.02 15.14 -12.41
CA LEU A 30 -11.62 15.18 -11.00
C LEU A 30 -12.45 14.26 -10.09
N HIS A 31 -13.63 13.83 -10.53
CA HIS A 31 -14.50 12.96 -9.73
C HIS A 31 -13.95 11.54 -9.63
N MET A 32 -14.01 10.90 -8.46
CA MET A 32 -13.76 9.47 -8.30
C MET A 32 -14.86 8.86 -7.46
N ASP A 33 -15.42 7.76 -7.94
CA ASP A 33 -16.28 6.90 -7.12
C ASP A 33 -15.47 6.21 -6.01
N PRO A 34 -16.13 5.68 -4.97
CA PRO A 34 -15.47 5.03 -3.84
C PRO A 34 -14.50 3.90 -4.21
N ARG A 35 -14.81 3.10 -5.24
CA ARG A 35 -13.96 2.01 -5.70
C ARG A 35 -12.70 2.55 -6.37
N THR A 36 -12.85 3.51 -7.27
CA THR A 36 -11.72 4.18 -7.95
C THR A 36 -10.82 4.90 -6.96
N PHE A 37 -11.38 5.56 -5.94
CA PHE A 37 -10.58 6.16 -4.88
C PHE A 37 -9.84 5.11 -4.05
N GLY A 38 -10.48 3.97 -3.74
CA GLY A 38 -9.81 2.83 -3.11
C GLY A 38 -8.60 2.34 -3.93
N ILE A 39 -8.77 2.17 -5.24
CA ILE A 39 -7.67 1.79 -6.15
C ILE A 39 -6.53 2.83 -6.10
N TYR A 40 -6.87 4.11 -6.12
CA TYR A 40 -5.90 5.21 -6.03
C TYR A 40 -5.10 5.14 -4.72
N VAL A 41 -5.77 5.04 -3.57
CA VAL A 41 -5.15 4.90 -2.25
C VAL A 41 -4.21 3.69 -2.18
N GLY A 42 -4.69 2.51 -2.61
CA GLY A 42 -3.89 1.29 -2.62
C GLY A 42 -2.69 1.34 -3.57
N GLY A 43 -2.81 2.11 -4.66
CA GLY A 43 -1.77 2.29 -5.67
C GLY A 43 -0.67 3.27 -5.26
N THR A 44 -0.98 4.27 -4.44
CA THR A 44 -0.04 5.37 -4.13
C THR A 44 0.58 5.28 -2.74
N ILE A 45 -0.14 4.74 -1.75
CA ILE A 45 0.39 4.65 -0.39
C ILE A 45 1.30 3.43 -0.24
N HIS A 46 2.46 3.66 0.39
CA HIS A 46 3.54 2.68 0.47
C HIS A 46 3.43 1.70 1.63
N GLU A 47 2.73 2.03 2.72
CA GLU A 47 2.56 1.13 3.86
C GLU A 47 1.13 0.57 3.90
N VAL A 48 1.02 -0.74 4.21
CA VAL A 48 -0.27 -1.44 4.26
C VAL A 48 -1.22 -0.80 5.27
N ALA A 49 -0.71 -0.50 6.46
CA ALA A 49 -1.56 0.00 7.52
C ALA A 49 -2.18 1.37 7.20
N GLN A 50 -1.42 2.24 6.54
CA GLN A 50 -1.91 3.54 6.07
C GLN A 50 -2.94 3.38 4.94
N VAL A 51 -2.80 2.36 4.09
CA VAL A 51 -3.80 2.02 3.06
C VAL A 51 -5.12 1.59 3.67
N VAL A 52 -5.10 0.83 4.78
CA VAL A 52 -6.31 0.44 5.51
C VAL A 52 -6.93 1.64 6.23
N ALA A 53 -6.10 2.49 6.82
CA ALA A 53 -6.55 3.59 7.66
C ALA A 53 -7.23 4.74 6.88
N VAL A 54 -6.80 5.02 5.63
CA VAL A 54 -7.36 6.11 4.83
C VAL A 54 -8.87 5.91 4.53
N PRO A 55 -9.31 4.79 3.94
CA PRO A 55 -10.73 4.53 3.70
C PRO A 55 -11.57 4.52 4.98
N ALA A 56 -11.02 3.96 6.07
CA ALA A 56 -11.68 3.93 7.37
C ALA A 56 -11.85 5.32 8.00
N SER A 57 -11.06 6.31 7.57
CA SER A 57 -11.11 7.70 8.04
C SER A 57 -12.02 8.58 7.18
N VAL A 58 -12.59 8.07 6.08
CA VAL A 58 -13.55 8.79 5.25
C VAL A 58 -14.96 8.59 5.82
N PRO A 59 -15.68 9.67 6.20
CA PRO A 59 -17.02 9.56 6.76
C PRO A 59 -18.01 8.90 5.78
N GLY A 60 -18.75 7.89 6.23
CA GLY A 60 -19.75 7.21 5.41
C GLY A 60 -19.18 6.41 4.25
N SER A 61 -17.88 6.06 4.28
CA SER A 61 -17.25 5.32 3.19
C SER A 61 -17.85 3.93 3.00
N PRO A 62 -18.18 3.53 1.76
CA PRO A 62 -18.57 2.16 1.46
C PRO A 62 -17.43 1.17 1.70
N THR A 63 -17.78 -0.06 2.08
CA THR A 63 -16.82 -1.16 2.30
C THR A 63 -15.96 -1.46 1.05
N GLU A 64 -16.50 -1.21 -0.14
CA GLU A 64 -15.79 -1.37 -1.41
C GLU A 64 -14.54 -0.49 -1.54
N MET A 65 -14.54 0.70 -0.91
CA MET A 65 -13.38 1.61 -0.92
C MET A 65 -12.20 0.97 -0.19
N ALA A 66 -12.45 0.45 1.02
CA ALA A 66 -11.45 -0.24 1.83
C ALA A 66 -10.97 -1.53 1.15
N ASN A 67 -11.90 -2.35 0.65
CA ASN A 67 -11.58 -3.60 -0.03
C ASN A 67 -10.69 -3.35 -1.26
N SER A 68 -11.05 -2.39 -2.10
CA SER A 68 -10.28 -2.06 -3.31
C SER A 68 -8.87 -1.57 -2.97
N ALA A 69 -8.74 -0.73 -1.94
CA ALA A 69 -7.44 -0.23 -1.47
C ALA A 69 -6.52 -1.37 -0.99
N VAL A 70 -7.04 -2.25 -0.14
CA VAL A 70 -6.30 -3.39 0.40
C VAL A 70 -5.94 -4.38 -0.72
N ILE A 71 -6.86 -4.70 -1.62
CA ILE A 71 -6.62 -5.62 -2.75
C ILE A 71 -5.49 -5.09 -3.63
N VAL A 72 -5.54 -3.83 -4.06
CA VAL A 72 -4.50 -3.24 -4.93
C VAL A 72 -3.15 -3.25 -4.22
N LYS A 73 -3.13 -2.90 -2.92
CA LYS A 73 -1.91 -2.89 -2.14
C LYS A 73 -1.29 -4.27 -1.98
N MET A 74 -2.11 -5.26 -1.63
CA MET A 74 -1.67 -6.63 -1.42
C MET A 74 -1.24 -7.29 -2.70
N THR A 75 -1.91 -7.01 -3.81
CA THR A 75 -1.48 -7.46 -5.14
C THR A 75 -0.06 -6.99 -5.42
N ARG A 76 0.29 -5.73 -5.13
CA ARG A 76 1.66 -5.23 -5.26
C ARG A 76 2.63 -5.95 -4.33
N VAL A 77 2.26 -6.19 -3.07
CA VAL A 77 3.10 -6.91 -2.10
C VAL A 77 3.38 -8.35 -2.59
N ILE A 78 2.36 -9.03 -3.10
CA ILE A 78 2.48 -10.37 -3.69
C ILE A 78 3.40 -10.33 -4.92
N MET A 79 3.25 -9.33 -5.78
CA MET A 79 4.07 -9.14 -6.99
C MET A 79 5.57 -8.89 -6.71
N ILE A 80 5.96 -8.52 -5.48
CA ILE A 80 7.38 -8.44 -5.11
C ILE A 80 8.03 -9.82 -5.23
N ALA A 81 7.35 -10.91 -4.86
CA ALA A 81 7.93 -12.26 -4.97
C ALA A 81 8.26 -12.62 -6.42
N PRO A 82 7.31 -12.59 -7.39
CA PRO A 82 7.60 -12.79 -8.80
C PRO A 82 8.71 -11.88 -9.33
N MET A 83 8.71 -10.59 -8.97
CA MET A 83 9.74 -9.65 -9.39
C MET A 83 11.13 -10.04 -8.88
N LEU A 84 11.25 -10.46 -7.62
CA LEU A 84 12.52 -10.93 -7.04
C LEU A 84 13.01 -12.22 -7.69
N ILE A 85 12.11 -13.14 -8.08
CA ILE A 85 12.47 -14.35 -8.82
C ILE A 85 13.06 -13.98 -10.18
N VAL A 86 12.37 -13.12 -10.94
CA VAL A 86 12.82 -12.67 -12.26
C VAL A 86 14.16 -11.95 -12.17
N LEU A 87 14.31 -11.05 -11.19
CA LEU A 87 15.56 -10.33 -10.97
C LEU A 87 16.70 -11.28 -10.56
N GLY A 88 16.42 -12.25 -9.70
CA GLY A 88 17.38 -13.27 -9.32
C GLY A 88 17.86 -14.07 -10.53
N LEU A 89 16.94 -14.54 -11.38
CA LEU A 89 17.27 -15.28 -12.61
C LEU A 89 18.08 -14.43 -13.58
N TYR A 90 17.73 -13.16 -13.74
CA TYR A 90 18.47 -12.21 -14.56
C TYR A 90 19.92 -12.04 -14.08
N LEU A 91 20.11 -11.79 -12.78
CA LEU A 91 21.44 -11.62 -12.18
C LEU A 91 22.28 -12.91 -12.25
N ALA A 92 21.64 -14.08 -12.06
CA ALA A 92 22.32 -15.37 -12.20
C ALA A 92 22.77 -15.64 -13.63
N TRP A 93 21.96 -15.24 -14.62
CA TRP A 93 22.32 -15.34 -16.03
C TRP A 93 23.48 -14.42 -16.40
N GLU A 94 23.49 -13.18 -15.89
CA GLU A 94 24.56 -12.21 -16.09
C GLU A 94 25.89 -12.68 -15.46
N ALA A 95 25.84 -13.19 -14.21
CA ALA A 95 27.01 -13.74 -13.52
C ALA A 95 27.62 -14.96 -14.23
N LYS A 96 26.77 -15.82 -14.83
CA LYS A 96 27.21 -16.98 -15.62
C LYS A 96 27.90 -16.57 -16.92
N GLN A 97 27.44 -15.51 -17.58
CA GLN A 97 28.10 -14.96 -18.78
C GLN A 97 29.45 -14.30 -18.45
N ALA A 98 29.59 -13.70 -17.27
CA ALA A 98 30.84 -13.08 -16.81
C ALA A 98 31.91 -14.09 -16.32
N GLY A 99 31.70 -15.40 -16.51
CA GLY A 99 32.67 -16.44 -16.12
C GLY A 99 32.71 -16.76 -14.62
N GLY A 100 31.69 -16.34 -13.86
CA GLY A 100 31.64 -16.57 -12.41
C GLY A 100 31.34 -18.04 -12.06
N THR A 101 32.30 -18.72 -11.43
CA THR A 101 32.07 -19.99 -10.73
C THR A 101 31.45 -19.72 -9.36
N ARG A 102 30.12 -19.85 -9.22
CA ARG A 102 29.53 -20.07 -7.89
C ARG A 102 28.17 -20.76 -7.94
N ASP A 103 28.16 -21.92 -7.29
CA ASP A 103 27.02 -22.76 -6.94
C ASP A 103 26.27 -22.16 -5.72
N GLU A 104 25.97 -20.85 -5.76
CA GLU A 104 25.19 -20.21 -4.70
C GLU A 104 23.70 -20.36 -5.05
N LYS A 105 23.07 -21.35 -4.40
CA LYS A 105 21.62 -21.58 -4.45
C LYS A 105 20.90 -20.25 -4.22
N MET A 106 20.22 -19.78 -5.27
CA MET A 106 19.39 -18.58 -5.21
C MET A 106 18.37 -18.73 -4.08
N LYS A 107 18.50 -17.90 -3.06
CA LYS A 107 17.57 -17.90 -1.92
C LYS A 107 16.33 -17.11 -2.30
N LEU A 108 15.33 -17.81 -2.83
CA LEU A 108 14.00 -17.24 -3.03
C LEU A 108 13.43 -16.83 -1.67
N VAL A 109 13.10 -15.55 -1.51
CA VAL A 109 12.37 -15.07 -0.33
C VAL A 109 10.89 -15.04 -0.68
N ILE A 110 10.16 -16.06 -0.22
CA ILE A 110 8.70 -16.08 -0.33
C ILE A 110 8.13 -15.24 0.82
N PRO A 111 7.30 -14.22 0.54
CA PRO A 111 6.62 -13.47 1.58
C PRO A 111 5.51 -14.33 2.19
N TRP A 112 5.81 -15.07 3.27
CA TRP A 112 4.83 -15.92 3.95
C TRP A 112 3.56 -15.17 4.36
N PHE A 113 3.66 -13.88 4.70
CA PHE A 113 2.51 -13.00 4.93
C PHE A 113 1.52 -13.00 3.77
N ALA A 114 2.01 -12.92 2.53
CA ALA A 114 1.15 -12.93 1.34
C ALA A 114 0.46 -14.30 1.15
N VAL A 115 1.14 -15.40 1.48
CA VAL A 115 0.54 -16.74 1.41
C VAL A 115 -0.63 -16.85 2.41
N TYR A 116 -0.41 -16.44 3.66
CA TYR A 116 -1.48 -16.42 4.66
C TYR A 116 -2.61 -15.47 4.28
N PHE A 117 -2.30 -14.29 3.73
CA PHE A 117 -3.30 -13.34 3.25
C PHE A 117 -4.19 -13.96 2.17
N ILE A 118 -3.60 -14.60 1.14
CA ILE A 118 -4.36 -15.26 0.07
C ILE A 118 -5.21 -16.41 0.63
N MET A 119 -4.65 -17.23 1.53
CA MET A 119 -5.39 -18.32 2.16
C MET A 119 -6.61 -17.82 2.94
N VAL A 120 -6.43 -16.82 3.80
CA VAL A 120 -7.51 -16.26 4.63
C VAL A 120 -8.53 -15.51 3.77
N ALA A 121 -8.10 -14.73 2.77
CA ALA A 121 -8.99 -14.07 1.83
C ALA A 121 -9.83 -15.08 1.03
N GLY A 122 -9.20 -16.16 0.55
CA GLY A 122 -9.88 -17.26 -0.13
C GLY A 122 -10.88 -17.97 0.79
N PHE A 123 -10.49 -18.27 2.03
CA PHE A 123 -11.37 -18.88 3.02
C PHE A 123 -12.57 -17.99 3.37
N ASN A 124 -12.36 -16.68 3.53
CA ASN A 124 -13.42 -15.71 3.77
C ASN A 124 -14.36 -15.57 2.56
N SER A 125 -13.83 -15.65 1.33
CA SER A 125 -14.62 -15.58 0.09
C SER A 125 -15.60 -16.74 -0.10
N LEU A 126 -15.38 -17.87 0.59
CA LEU A 126 -16.32 -19.00 0.60
C LEU A 126 -17.54 -18.76 1.49
N HIS A 127 -17.61 -17.61 2.19
CA HIS A 127 -18.70 -17.24 3.11
C HIS A 127 -18.99 -18.31 4.18
N LEU A 128 -17.97 -19.07 4.57
CA LEU A 128 -18.07 -20.15 5.57
C LEU A 128 -18.17 -19.61 7.00
N ILE A 129 -17.82 -18.34 7.21
CA ILE A 129 -17.82 -17.68 8.52
C ILE A 129 -19.06 -16.77 8.62
N PRO A 130 -19.87 -16.89 9.69
CA PRO A 130 -20.96 -15.96 9.98
C PRO A 130 -20.49 -14.49 10.03
N GLN A 131 -21.30 -13.58 9.49
CA GLN A 131 -20.96 -12.16 9.40
C GLN A 131 -20.60 -11.52 10.76
N ASN A 132 -21.32 -11.87 11.82
CA ASN A 132 -21.03 -11.38 13.18
C ASN A 132 -19.57 -11.67 13.62
N ILE A 133 -19.06 -12.86 13.31
CA ILE A 133 -17.68 -13.21 13.65
C ILE A 133 -16.68 -12.38 12.82
N VAL A 134 -16.98 -12.14 11.54
CA VAL A 134 -16.16 -11.29 10.67
C VAL A 134 -16.11 -9.86 11.20
N ASP A 135 -17.25 -9.32 11.65
CA ASP A 135 -17.34 -7.97 12.19
C ASP A 135 -16.49 -7.83 13.48
N VAL A 136 -16.58 -8.81 14.40
CA VAL A 136 -15.72 -8.85 15.61
C VAL A 136 -14.24 -8.95 15.25
N ILE A 137 -13.88 -9.76 14.24
CA ILE A 137 -12.50 -9.85 13.76
C ILE A 137 -12.02 -8.49 13.23
N ASN A 138 -12.86 -7.77 12.48
CA ASN A 138 -12.51 -6.45 11.94
C ASN A 138 -12.37 -5.38 13.04
N GLU A 139 -13.16 -5.45 14.10
CA GLU A 139 -12.98 -4.58 15.27
C GLU A 139 -11.64 -4.84 15.97
N ILE A 140 -11.30 -6.12 16.18
CA ILE A 140 -10.02 -6.52 16.77
C ILE A 140 -8.86 -6.09 15.86
N ASP A 141 -8.97 -6.31 14.54
CA ASP A 141 -7.98 -5.86 13.56
C ASP A 141 -7.75 -4.35 13.64
N THR A 142 -8.82 -3.55 13.66
CA THR A 142 -8.75 -2.09 13.78
C THR A 142 -8.05 -1.65 15.07
N PHE A 143 -8.34 -2.32 16.19
CA PHE A 143 -7.69 -2.06 17.46
C PHE A 143 -6.19 -2.40 17.42
N LEU A 144 -5.83 -3.58 16.91
CA LEU A 144 -4.44 -4.01 16.74
C LEU A 144 -3.67 -3.09 15.78
N LEU A 145 -4.31 -2.68 14.68
CA LEU A 145 -3.75 -1.78 13.69
C LEU A 145 -3.46 -0.40 14.30
N THR A 146 -4.39 0.11 15.10
CA THR A 146 -4.21 1.37 15.82
C THR A 146 -3.04 1.28 16.78
N MET A 147 -2.95 0.22 17.59
CA MET A 147 -1.80 -0.01 18.47
C MET A 147 -0.48 -0.09 17.69
N ALA A 148 -0.44 -0.81 16.56
CA ALA A 148 0.74 -0.94 15.72
C ALA A 148 1.17 0.42 15.12
N MET A 149 0.22 1.22 14.62
CA MET A 149 0.49 2.56 14.09
C MET A 149 0.95 3.54 15.18
N THR A 150 0.36 3.48 16.37
CA THR A 150 0.83 4.27 17.52
C THR A 150 2.26 3.90 17.91
N ALA A 151 2.58 2.60 17.99
CA ALA A 151 3.94 2.13 18.29
C ALA A 151 4.95 2.58 17.23
N LEU A 152 4.58 2.48 15.95
CA LEU A 152 5.40 2.95 14.83
C LEU A 152 5.64 4.47 14.94
N GLY A 153 4.59 5.24 15.26
CA GLY A 153 4.67 6.68 15.51
C GLY A 153 5.65 7.03 16.63
N MET A 154 5.55 6.35 17.78
CA MET A 154 6.47 6.53 18.92
C MET A 154 7.92 6.18 18.59
N GLY A 155 8.15 5.18 17.74
CA GLY A 155 9.49 4.77 17.28
C GLY A 155 10.15 5.75 16.31
N THR A 156 9.39 6.70 15.74
CA THR A 156 9.89 7.76 14.85
C THR A 156 10.55 8.89 15.66
N ILE A 157 11.75 8.63 16.18
CA ILE A 157 12.53 9.67 16.85
C ILE A 157 12.97 10.70 15.81
N PHE A 158 12.57 11.97 15.94
CA PHE A 158 13.05 13.08 15.10
C PHE A 158 14.59 13.15 15.03
N ALA A 159 15.28 12.62 16.05
CA ALA A 159 16.74 12.46 16.07
C ALA A 159 17.28 11.60 14.90
N LYS A 160 16.52 10.63 14.37
CA LYS A 160 16.93 9.84 13.20
C LYS A 160 16.94 10.65 11.90
N PHE A 161 16.29 11.82 11.87
CA PHE A 161 16.37 12.76 10.76
C PHE A 161 17.55 13.73 10.89
N LYS A 162 18.03 13.93 12.13
CA LYS A 162 19.13 14.83 12.44
C LYS A 162 20.45 14.18 12.01
N GLY A 163 20.91 14.53 10.81
CA GLY A 163 22.17 14.03 10.22
C GLY A 163 22.05 13.39 8.84
N LEU A 164 20.83 13.15 8.34
CA LEU A 164 20.61 12.56 7.01
C LEU A 164 20.72 13.57 5.85
N GLY A 165 20.90 14.85 6.15
CA GLY A 165 20.88 15.94 5.16
C GLY A 165 19.50 16.17 4.55
N LEU A 166 19.39 17.17 3.66
CA LEU A 166 18.12 17.50 2.99
C LEU A 166 17.87 16.66 1.73
N ALA A 167 18.89 16.01 1.17
CA ALA A 167 18.76 15.25 -0.07
C ALA A 167 17.70 14.12 -0.03
N PRO A 168 17.60 13.31 1.05
CA PRO A 168 16.53 12.31 1.18
C PRO A 168 15.13 12.92 1.32
N VAL A 169 15.03 14.16 1.80
CA VAL A 169 13.74 14.84 1.96
C VAL A 169 13.23 15.32 0.60
N TYR A 170 14.08 15.96 -0.22
CA TYR A 170 13.67 16.43 -1.54
C TYR A 170 13.28 15.28 -2.48
N THR A 171 14.04 14.19 -2.45
CA THR A 171 13.74 12.99 -3.26
C THR A 171 12.42 12.34 -2.81
N ALA A 172 12.20 12.21 -1.50
CA ALA A 172 10.94 11.68 -0.98
C ALA A 172 9.75 12.61 -1.26
N LEU A 173 9.93 13.93 -1.18
CA LEU A 173 8.91 14.92 -1.55
C LEU A 173 8.57 14.83 -3.04
N GLY A 174 9.57 14.74 -3.91
CA GLY A 174 9.37 14.58 -5.35
C GLY A 174 8.60 13.30 -5.67
N MET A 175 8.95 12.18 -5.04
CA MET A 175 8.20 10.93 -5.14
C MET A 175 6.78 11.07 -4.60
N PHE A 176 6.58 11.77 -3.49
CA PHE A 176 5.26 11.99 -2.91
C PHE A 176 4.36 12.78 -3.87
N VAL A 177 4.85 13.89 -4.43
CA VAL A 177 4.10 14.68 -5.42
C VAL A 177 3.81 13.85 -6.67
N TRP A 178 4.79 13.06 -7.14
CA TRP A 178 4.59 12.15 -8.27
C TRP A 178 3.50 11.12 -8.00
N LEU A 179 3.47 10.53 -6.80
CA LEU A 179 2.45 9.54 -6.45
C LEU A 179 1.08 10.17 -6.29
N VAL A 180 0.98 11.36 -5.69
CA VAL A 180 -0.30 12.08 -5.57
C VAL A 180 -0.82 12.47 -6.96
N VAL A 181 -0.03 13.19 -7.76
CA VAL A 181 -0.49 13.71 -9.05
C VAL A 181 -0.49 12.64 -10.13
N GLY A 182 0.64 11.97 -10.32
CA GLY A 182 0.80 10.91 -11.33
C GLY A 182 -0.06 9.69 -11.01
N GLY A 183 -0.15 9.28 -9.75
CA GLY A 183 -1.04 8.19 -9.34
C GLY A 183 -2.51 8.52 -9.57
N PHE A 184 -2.92 9.78 -9.37
CA PHE A 184 -4.29 10.23 -9.66
C PHE A 184 -4.58 10.09 -11.16
N ILE A 185 -3.71 10.64 -12.00
CA ILE A 185 -3.87 10.60 -13.47
C ILE A 185 -3.89 9.14 -13.95
N VAL A 186 -2.93 8.32 -13.53
CA VAL A 186 -2.86 6.91 -13.93
C VAL A 186 -4.12 6.17 -13.50
N THR A 187 -4.59 6.36 -12.28
CA THR A 187 -5.80 5.69 -11.79
C THR A 187 -7.02 6.10 -12.61
N LYS A 188 -7.17 7.39 -12.90
CA LYS A 188 -8.28 7.90 -13.74
C LYS A 188 -8.24 7.34 -15.15
N VAL A 189 -7.07 7.33 -15.78
CA VAL A 189 -6.91 6.81 -17.14
C VAL A 189 -7.22 5.32 -17.18
N VAL A 190 -6.65 4.54 -16.26
CA VAL A 190 -6.85 3.08 -16.23
C VAL A 190 -8.30 2.72 -15.92
N CYS A 191 -8.91 3.35 -14.90
CA CYS A 191 -10.30 3.05 -14.54
C CYS A 191 -11.30 3.62 -15.55
N GLY A 192 -10.95 4.67 -16.30
CA GLY A 192 -11.79 5.19 -17.38
C GLY A 192 -11.76 4.37 -18.67
N LEU A 193 -10.80 3.44 -18.79
CA LEU A 193 -10.69 2.52 -19.92
C LEU A 193 -11.44 1.20 -19.70
N ILE A 194 -11.85 0.91 -18.45
CA ILE A 194 -12.55 -0.31 -18.03
C ILE A 194 -14.03 0.02 -17.85
#